data_AF-A0A828U2Q0-F1
#
_entry.id   AF-A0A828U2Q0-F1
#
_cell.length_a   1.000
_cell.length_b   1.000
_cell.length_c   1.000
_cell.angle_alpha   90.00
_cell.angle_beta   90.00
_cell.angle_gamma   90.00
#
_symmetry.space_group_name_H-M   'P 1'
#
loop_
_entity.id
_entity.type
_entity.pdbx_description
1 polymer ?
#
loop_
_entity_poly.entity_id
_entity_poly.type
_entity_poly.pdbx_seq_one_letter_code
_entity_poly.pdbx_strand_id
1 'polypeptide(L)'
;MLYQASQRPSLMEADWMETSFGRCRIKGRLGQRHADVVEAILHCAERRRDISDGGVELLVDPAKVRKTLSDSRYSSSHLEKLLAELRAATVTIETPQFDFPIIGGLIDHVIPSPMTRPDPLTGGERNLWRVRLGIALVMLLEHDLSLYYDPAPIARLQHGISQAVARHILTHKNDPAGGWHVDTLIRAVCGENINSKKMRNGRSRLREDAEKLHEVGITIDAENRIRRLTPAR
;
A
#
# COMPACT_ATOMS: atom_id res chain seq x y z
N MET A 1 3.10 4.20 10.44
CA MET A 1 2.89 3.52 9.15
C MET A 1 1.58 4.00 8.54
N LEU A 2 1.50 4.17 7.21
CA LEU A 2 0.33 4.77 6.56
C LEU A 2 -0.93 3.88 6.56
N TYR A 3 -0.71 2.58 6.47
CA TYR A 3 -1.75 1.56 6.51
C TYR A 3 -1.57 0.67 7.73
N GLN A 4 -2.66 0.34 8.42
CA GLN A 4 -2.60 -0.64 9.51
C GLN A 4 -2.18 -2.02 8.96
N ALA A 5 -1.45 -2.81 9.75
CA ALA A 5 -1.07 -4.20 9.44
C ALA A 5 -2.27 -5.18 9.56
N SER A 6 -3.38 -4.83 8.91
CA SER A 6 -4.66 -5.55 8.93
C SER A 6 -5.37 -5.38 7.60
N GLN A 7 -6.06 -6.42 7.14
CA GLN A 7 -7.00 -6.34 6.01
C GLN A 7 -8.40 -5.87 6.43
N ARG A 8 -8.65 -5.79 7.75
CA ARG A 8 -9.89 -5.29 8.35
C ARG A 8 -9.54 -4.16 9.32
N PRO A 9 -9.10 -2.99 8.79
CA PRO A 9 -8.70 -1.86 9.62
C PRO A 9 -9.92 -1.25 10.36
N SER A 10 -9.66 -0.63 11.51
CA SER A 10 -10.62 0.26 12.18
C SER A 10 -10.40 1.70 11.73
N LEU A 11 -11.40 2.56 11.95
CA LEU A 11 -11.18 4.00 11.85
C LEU A 11 -10.17 4.39 12.94
N MET A 12 -9.11 5.08 12.55
CA MET A 12 -8.05 5.49 13.47
C MET A 12 -7.51 6.86 13.05
N GLU A 13 -7.05 7.62 14.03
CA GLU A 13 -6.10 8.72 13.84
C GLU A 13 -4.76 8.21 14.35
N ALA A 14 -3.78 8.11 13.46
CA ALA A 14 -2.45 7.63 13.79
C ALA A 14 -1.72 8.66 14.68
N ASP A 15 -0.71 8.20 15.41
CA ASP A 15 0.26 9.12 16.01
C ASP A 15 1.08 9.82 14.92
N TRP A 16 1.71 10.93 15.29
CA TRP A 16 2.67 11.59 14.41
C TRP A 16 3.84 10.65 14.09
N MET A 17 4.22 10.65 12.82
CA MET A 17 5.35 9.90 12.29
C MET A 17 6.37 10.87 11.73
N GLU A 18 7.61 10.76 12.19
CA GLU A 18 8.73 11.51 11.60
C GLU A 18 9.05 10.95 10.20
N THR A 19 9.32 11.85 9.26
CA THR A 19 9.77 11.58 7.88
C THR A 19 11.01 12.40 7.57
N SER A 20 11.64 12.16 6.43
CA SER A 20 12.84 12.91 6.01
C SER A 20 12.55 14.40 5.72
N PHE A 21 11.28 14.76 5.53
CA PHE A 21 10.81 16.09 5.15
C PHE A 21 9.93 16.75 6.21
N GLY A 22 9.85 16.19 7.42
CA GLY A 22 9.04 16.72 8.51
C GLY A 22 8.33 15.60 9.26
N ARG A 23 7.04 15.79 9.54
CA ARG A 23 6.21 14.74 10.17
C ARG A 23 4.85 14.64 9.51
N CYS A 24 4.28 13.45 9.52
CA CYS A 24 2.95 13.21 8.98
C CYS A 24 2.05 12.46 9.95
N ARG A 25 0.74 12.67 9.79
CA ARG A 25 -0.30 11.97 10.53
C ARG A 25 -1.44 11.62 9.59
N ILE A 26 -2.08 10.49 9.83
CA ILE A 26 -3.17 10.01 8.98
C ILE A 26 -4.39 9.73 9.82
N LYS A 27 -5.55 10.12 9.29
CA LYS A 27 -6.86 9.84 9.84
C LYS A 27 -7.69 9.11 8.80
N GLY A 28 -8.14 7.91 9.13
CA GLY A 28 -8.96 7.12 8.22
C GLY A 28 -9.03 5.65 8.61
N ARG A 29 -9.84 4.90 7.86
CA ARG A 29 -9.91 3.45 7.94
C ARG A 29 -9.03 2.88 6.83
N LEU A 30 -7.73 2.80 7.10
CA LEU A 30 -6.75 2.37 6.11
C LEU A 30 -5.98 1.14 6.60
N GLY A 31 -5.97 0.10 5.77
CA GLY A 31 -5.30 -1.16 6.02
C GLY A 31 -4.64 -1.67 4.75
N GLN A 32 -4.17 -2.91 4.78
CA GLN A 32 -3.34 -3.43 3.69
C GLN A 32 -4.09 -3.61 2.36
N ARG A 33 -5.41 -3.85 2.38
CA ARG A 33 -6.20 -3.87 1.14
C ARG A 33 -6.26 -2.50 0.46
N HIS A 34 -6.22 -1.42 1.22
CA HIS A 34 -6.14 -0.07 0.68
C HIS A 34 -4.76 0.18 0.06
N ALA A 35 -3.69 -0.32 0.70
CA ALA A 35 -2.35 -0.30 0.12
C ALA A 35 -2.30 -1.08 -1.21
N ASP A 36 -2.86 -2.30 -1.22
CA ASP A 36 -2.93 -3.14 -2.42
C ASP A 36 -3.61 -2.38 -3.58
N VAL A 37 -4.71 -1.65 -3.30
CA VAL A 37 -5.43 -0.85 -4.31
C VAL A 37 -4.59 0.31 -4.82
N VAL A 38 -3.95 1.09 -3.95
CA VAL A 38 -3.12 2.24 -4.36
C VAL A 38 -1.93 1.76 -5.19
N GLU A 39 -1.25 0.70 -4.76
CA GLU A 39 -0.12 0.13 -5.49
C GLU A 39 -0.55 -0.46 -6.85
N ALA A 40 -1.67 -1.17 -6.90
CA ALA A 40 -2.20 -1.69 -8.16
C ALA A 40 -2.58 -0.56 -9.13
N ILE A 41 -3.15 0.55 -8.63
CA ILE A 41 -3.44 1.75 -9.43
C ILE A 41 -2.16 2.35 -10.00
N LEU A 42 -1.14 2.52 -9.17
CA LEU A 42 0.16 3.09 -9.57
C LEU A 42 0.86 2.18 -10.59
N HIS A 43 0.88 0.87 -10.33
CA HIS A 43 1.49 -0.12 -11.21
C HIS A 43 0.77 -0.26 -12.56
N CYS A 44 -0.56 -0.18 -12.58
CA CYS A 44 -1.36 -0.34 -13.79
C CYS A 44 -1.56 0.97 -14.58
N ALA A 45 -0.98 2.09 -14.14
CA ALA A 45 -1.14 3.37 -14.80
C ALA A 45 -0.55 3.35 -16.21
N GLU A 46 -1.37 3.65 -17.22
CA GLU A 46 -0.95 3.70 -18.62
C GLU A 46 -0.39 5.07 -19.00
N ARG A 47 -0.85 6.12 -18.32
CA ARG A 47 -0.40 7.51 -18.50
C ARG A 47 -0.41 8.24 -17.17
N ARG A 48 0.51 9.18 -17.04
CA ARG A 48 0.65 10.09 -15.89
C ARG A 48 0.64 11.52 -16.41
N ARG A 49 -0.03 12.42 -15.70
CA ARG A 49 -0.01 13.86 -15.95
C ARG A 49 0.08 14.61 -14.63
N ASP A 50 1.05 15.51 -14.52
CA ASP A 50 1.14 16.49 -13.44
C ASP A 50 0.10 17.58 -13.61
N ILE A 51 -0.45 18.05 -12.49
CA ILE A 51 -1.48 19.08 -12.45
C ILE A 51 -0.96 20.27 -11.66
N SER A 52 -1.40 21.47 -12.02
CA SER A 52 -0.84 22.74 -11.54
C SER A 52 -0.92 22.95 -10.02
N ASP A 53 -1.81 22.24 -9.34
CA ASP A 53 -1.99 22.26 -7.89
C ASP A 53 -1.14 21.21 -7.15
N GLY A 54 -0.17 20.58 -7.84
CA GLY A 54 0.77 19.62 -7.25
C GLY A 54 0.23 18.19 -7.14
N GLY A 55 -0.99 17.92 -7.56
CA GLY A 55 -1.48 16.55 -7.67
C GLY A 55 -1.17 15.91 -9.03
N VAL A 56 -1.50 14.63 -9.14
CA VAL A 56 -1.22 13.80 -10.32
C VAL A 56 -2.49 13.11 -10.79
N GLU A 57 -2.74 13.13 -12.09
CA GLU A 57 -3.77 12.32 -12.73
C GLU A 57 -3.15 11.10 -13.43
N LEU A 58 -3.76 9.95 -13.20
CA LEU A 58 -3.39 8.69 -13.83
C LEU A 58 -4.54 8.19 -14.71
N LEU A 59 -4.21 7.72 -15.91
CA LEU A 59 -5.13 6.92 -16.72
C LEU A 59 -4.89 5.45 -16.41
N VAL A 60 -5.90 4.76 -15.90
CA VAL A 60 -5.76 3.41 -15.33
C VAL A 60 -6.83 2.47 -15.88
N ASP A 61 -6.44 1.24 -16.23
CA ASP A 61 -7.40 0.22 -16.63
C ASP A 61 -7.97 -0.53 -15.41
N PRO A 62 -9.28 -0.37 -15.09
CA PRO A 62 -9.88 -1.04 -13.94
C PRO A 62 -9.83 -2.56 -14.02
N ALA A 63 -9.79 -3.15 -15.22
CA ALA A 63 -9.65 -4.61 -15.36
C ALA A 63 -8.25 -5.08 -14.94
N LYS A 64 -7.20 -4.33 -15.28
CA LYS A 64 -5.82 -4.63 -14.85
C LYS A 64 -5.67 -4.48 -13.34
N VAL A 65 -6.25 -3.44 -12.75
CA VAL A 65 -6.26 -3.26 -11.28
C VAL A 65 -6.91 -4.45 -10.59
N ARG A 66 -8.11 -4.86 -11.03
CA ARG A 66 -8.81 -6.01 -10.45
C ARG A 66 -8.03 -7.32 -10.58
N LYS A 67 -7.38 -7.54 -11.72
CA LYS A 67 -6.52 -8.71 -11.97
C LYS A 67 -5.26 -8.71 -11.09
N THR A 68 -4.71 -7.53 -10.83
CA THR A 68 -3.54 -7.36 -9.94
C THR A 68 -3.89 -7.70 -8.49
N LEU A 69 -5.08 -7.27 -8.03
CA LEU A 69 -5.57 -7.52 -6.67
C LEU A 69 -5.95 -8.98 -6.40
N SER A 70 -6.27 -9.77 -7.42
CA SER A 70 -6.72 -11.16 -7.29
C SER A 70 -6.68 -11.90 -8.62
N ASP A 71 -6.30 -13.18 -8.61
CA ASP A 71 -6.45 -14.09 -9.76
C ASP A 71 -7.91 -14.32 -10.17
N SER A 72 -8.79 -14.29 -9.18
CA SER A 72 -10.23 -14.41 -9.37
C SER A 72 -10.86 -13.03 -9.63
N ARG A 73 -12.16 -13.01 -9.97
CA ARG A 73 -12.92 -11.77 -10.12
C ARG A 73 -12.98 -11.02 -8.79
N TYR A 74 -12.10 -10.04 -8.60
CA TYR A 74 -12.18 -9.13 -7.45
C TYR A 74 -13.52 -8.40 -7.46
N SER A 75 -14.19 -8.35 -6.31
CA SER A 75 -15.52 -7.76 -6.20
C SER A 75 -15.49 -6.25 -6.52
N SER A 76 -16.30 -5.82 -7.49
CA SER A 76 -16.44 -4.39 -7.84
C SER A 76 -16.95 -3.58 -6.66
N SER A 77 -17.97 -4.07 -5.94
CA SER A 77 -18.53 -3.36 -4.77
C SER A 77 -17.53 -3.26 -3.62
N HIS A 78 -16.64 -4.25 -3.46
CA HIS A 78 -15.58 -4.17 -2.46
C HIS A 78 -14.50 -3.16 -2.87
N LEU A 79 -14.12 -3.13 -4.15
CA LEU A 79 -13.17 -2.15 -4.68
C LEU A 79 -13.70 -0.72 -4.54
N GLU A 80 -14.97 -0.48 -4.89
CA GLU A 80 -15.64 0.81 -4.71
C GLU A 80 -15.61 1.27 -3.25
N LYS A 81 -15.87 0.36 -2.30
CA LYS A 81 -15.76 0.67 -0.87
C LYS A 81 -14.34 1.09 -0.48
N LEU A 82 -13.31 0.37 -0.95
CA LEU A 82 -11.91 0.69 -0.64
C LEU A 82 -11.51 2.05 -1.24
N LEU A 83 -11.97 2.36 -2.46
CA LEU A 83 -11.75 3.66 -3.10
C LEU A 83 -12.44 4.80 -2.33
N ALA A 84 -13.66 4.58 -1.85
CA ALA A 84 -14.36 5.55 -1.01
C ALA A 84 -13.63 5.81 0.32
N GLU A 85 -13.11 4.75 0.96
CA GLU A 85 -12.31 4.87 2.19
C GLU A 85 -10.96 5.56 1.94
N LEU A 86 -10.28 5.28 0.81
CA LEU A 86 -9.07 5.98 0.37
C LEU A 86 -9.31 7.47 0.13
N ARG A 87 -10.46 7.81 -0.45
CA ARG A 87 -10.88 9.19 -0.70
C ARG A 87 -11.29 9.94 0.56
N ALA A 88 -11.85 9.25 1.55
CA ALA A 88 -12.25 9.84 2.81
C ALA A 88 -11.08 10.03 3.80
N ALA A 89 -9.97 9.33 3.60
CA ALA A 89 -8.81 9.45 4.46
C ALA A 89 -8.15 10.84 4.32
N THR A 90 -7.69 11.37 5.45
CA THR A 90 -6.95 12.63 5.51
C THR A 90 -5.53 12.36 5.96
N VAL A 91 -4.58 12.95 5.26
CA VAL A 91 -3.17 13.01 5.60
C VAL A 91 -2.84 14.46 5.93
N THR A 92 -2.22 14.66 7.08
CA THR A 92 -1.68 15.96 7.50
C THR A 92 -0.16 15.84 7.50
N ILE A 93 0.51 16.76 6.80
CA ILE A 93 1.97 16.83 6.71
C ILE A 93 2.40 18.20 7.23
N GLU A 94 3.26 18.18 8.25
CA GLU A 94 3.95 19.36 8.74
C GLU A 94 5.39 19.29 8.23
N THR A 95 5.82 20.34 7.53
CA THR A 95 7.17 20.47 6.99
C THR A 95 7.73 21.86 7.33
N PRO A 96 9.04 22.01 7.60
CA PRO A 96 9.67 23.30 7.84
C PRO A 96 9.56 24.30 6.67
N GLN A 97 9.21 23.85 5.46
CA GLN A 97 9.09 24.74 4.30
C GLN A 97 7.84 25.63 4.33
N PHE A 98 6.83 25.29 5.13
CA PHE A 98 5.55 26.00 5.17
C PHE A 98 5.12 26.32 6.60
N ASP A 99 4.55 27.51 6.79
CA ASP A 99 4.00 27.96 8.08
C ASP A 99 2.60 27.37 8.37
N PHE A 100 2.05 26.59 7.43
CA PHE A 100 0.76 25.91 7.56
C PHE A 100 0.88 24.45 7.07
N PRO A 101 0.28 23.46 7.77
CA PRO A 101 0.35 22.07 7.36
C PRO A 101 -0.36 21.82 6.03
N ILE A 102 0.19 20.91 5.23
CA ILE A 102 -0.51 20.37 4.06
C ILE A 102 -1.56 19.38 4.56
N ILE A 103 -2.82 19.60 4.19
CA ILE A 103 -3.95 18.73 4.54
C ILE A 103 -4.55 18.23 3.24
N GLY A 104 -4.44 16.93 2.97
CA GLY A 104 -4.89 16.33 1.72
C GLY A 104 -5.36 14.89 1.87
N GLY A 105 -5.93 14.33 0.81
CA GLY A 105 -6.31 12.92 0.73
C GLY A 105 -5.22 12.06 0.08
N LEU A 106 -5.46 10.75 0.05
CA LEU A 106 -4.65 9.83 -0.78
C LEU A 106 -5.12 9.84 -2.23
N ILE A 107 -6.43 9.62 -2.42
CA ILE A 107 -7.11 9.70 -3.71
C ILE A 107 -8.14 10.81 -3.61
N ASP A 108 -8.11 11.80 -4.50
CA ASP A 108 -9.13 12.86 -4.49
C ASP A 108 -10.43 12.34 -5.14
N HIS A 109 -10.31 11.69 -6.29
CA HIS A 109 -11.42 11.07 -7.00
C HIS A 109 -10.97 9.99 -7.98
N VAL A 110 -11.92 9.11 -8.31
CA VAL A 110 -11.84 8.18 -9.44
C VAL A 110 -13.07 8.40 -10.29
N ILE A 111 -12.89 8.72 -11.57
CA ILE A 111 -14.01 8.92 -12.49
C ILE A 111 -13.79 8.15 -13.80
N PRO A 112 -14.87 7.85 -14.55
CA PRO A 112 -14.73 7.33 -15.91
C PRO A 112 -13.99 8.31 -16.82
N SER A 113 -13.07 7.77 -17.60
CA SER A 113 -12.43 8.46 -18.73
C SER A 113 -13.25 8.19 -20.01
N PRO A 114 -13.29 9.12 -20.97
CA PRO A 114 -13.84 8.84 -22.30
C PRO A 114 -13.02 7.82 -23.10
N MET A 115 -11.81 7.48 -22.65
CA MET A 115 -10.99 6.45 -23.29
C MET A 115 -11.48 5.05 -22.90
N THR A 116 -11.65 4.18 -23.89
CA THR A 116 -12.19 2.83 -23.69
C THR A 116 -11.20 1.71 -24.02
N ARG A 117 -11.53 0.50 -23.54
CA ARG A 117 -10.89 -0.78 -23.90
C ARG A 117 -11.94 -1.88 -24.05
N PRO A 118 -11.67 -2.93 -24.86
CA PRO A 118 -12.57 -4.08 -24.96
C PRO A 118 -12.67 -4.83 -23.63
N ASP A 119 -13.86 -4.93 -23.06
CA ASP A 119 -14.17 -5.69 -21.86
C ASP A 119 -13.81 -7.18 -22.05
N PRO A 120 -12.86 -7.72 -21.27
CA PRO A 120 -12.44 -9.11 -21.42
C PRO A 120 -13.55 -10.13 -21.07
N LEU A 121 -14.64 -9.71 -20.41
CA LEU A 121 -15.73 -10.58 -20.01
C LEU A 121 -16.90 -10.58 -20.99
N THR A 122 -17.23 -9.41 -21.54
CA THR A 122 -18.43 -9.21 -22.37
C THR A 122 -18.10 -8.96 -23.83
N GLY A 123 -16.85 -8.61 -24.17
CA GLY A 123 -16.44 -8.17 -25.50
C GLY A 123 -16.90 -6.76 -25.88
N GLY A 124 -17.72 -6.10 -25.04
CA GLY A 124 -18.14 -4.71 -25.22
C GLY A 124 -17.03 -3.71 -24.87
N GLU A 125 -17.36 -2.43 -24.74
CA GLU A 125 -16.40 -1.42 -24.29
C GLU A 125 -16.52 -1.14 -22.80
N ARG A 126 -15.39 -0.93 -22.12
CA ARG A 126 -15.33 -0.36 -20.78
C ARG A 126 -14.57 0.96 -20.80
N ASN A 127 -14.99 1.90 -19.97
CA ASN A 127 -14.22 3.10 -19.70
C ASN A 127 -12.99 2.77 -18.85
N LEU A 128 -11.86 3.39 -19.20
CA LEU A 128 -10.73 3.52 -18.31
C LEU A 128 -11.08 4.46 -17.15
N TRP A 129 -10.28 4.46 -16.11
CA TRP A 129 -10.40 5.40 -15.00
C TRP A 129 -9.42 6.56 -15.17
N ARG A 130 -9.89 7.76 -14.85
CA ARG A 130 -9.04 8.87 -14.44
C ARG A 130 -9.00 8.88 -12.92
N VAL A 131 -7.84 8.51 -12.37
CA VAL A 131 -7.59 8.51 -10.92
C VAL A 131 -6.78 9.74 -10.59
N ARG A 132 -7.29 10.55 -9.66
CA ARG A 132 -6.59 11.74 -9.17
C ARG A 132 -5.95 11.43 -7.82
N LEU A 133 -4.63 11.49 -7.76
CA LEU A 133 -3.87 11.40 -6.51
C LEU A 133 -3.88 12.76 -5.82
N GLY A 134 -4.14 12.74 -4.51
CA GLY A 134 -4.06 13.92 -3.68
C GLY A 134 -2.62 14.35 -3.45
N ILE A 135 -2.41 15.66 -3.26
CA ILE A 135 -1.07 16.25 -3.06
C ILE A 135 -0.28 15.57 -1.94
N ALA A 136 -0.95 15.19 -0.85
CA ALA A 136 -0.30 14.54 0.28
C ALA A 136 0.27 13.15 -0.09
N LEU A 137 -0.43 12.36 -0.92
CA LEU A 137 0.12 11.10 -1.42
C LEU A 137 1.26 11.36 -2.40
N VAL A 138 1.15 12.36 -3.28
CA VAL A 138 2.23 12.69 -4.24
C VAL A 138 3.51 13.04 -3.50
N MET A 139 3.44 13.89 -2.47
CA MET A 139 4.61 14.22 -1.65
C MET A 139 5.20 12.99 -0.93
N LEU A 140 4.36 12.10 -0.41
CA LEU A 140 4.83 10.84 0.19
C LEU A 140 5.51 9.92 -0.83
N LEU A 141 5.01 9.88 -2.08
CA LEU A 141 5.58 9.11 -3.18
C LEU A 141 6.95 9.64 -3.63
N GLU A 142 7.07 10.96 -3.76
CA GLU A 142 8.31 11.60 -4.22
C GLU A 142 9.46 11.45 -3.22
N HIS A 143 9.16 11.45 -1.92
CA HIS A 143 10.18 11.43 -0.89
C HIS A 143 10.47 10.05 -0.28
N ASP A 144 9.47 9.16 -0.19
CA ASP A 144 9.59 7.92 0.60
C ASP A 144 9.13 6.63 -0.10
N LEU A 145 8.35 6.68 -1.20
CA LEU A 145 7.69 5.49 -1.75
C LEU A 145 7.97 5.31 -3.26
N SER A 146 9.15 4.80 -3.57
CA SER A 146 9.43 4.28 -4.91
C SER A 146 8.93 2.82 -5.04
N LEU A 147 7.83 2.61 -5.75
CA LEU A 147 7.29 1.28 -6.03
C LEU A 147 8.04 0.64 -7.20
N TYR A 148 9.11 -0.10 -6.92
CA TYR A 148 9.89 -0.84 -7.93
C TYR A 148 9.47 -2.31 -8.08
N TYR A 149 8.44 -2.76 -7.36
CA TYR A 149 7.97 -4.14 -7.36
C TYR A 149 6.62 -4.31 -8.06
N ASP A 150 6.36 -5.52 -8.55
CA ASP A 150 5.00 -5.96 -8.90
C ASP A 150 4.19 -6.13 -7.60
N PRO A 151 3.07 -5.41 -7.42
CA PRO A 151 2.28 -5.49 -6.19
C PRO A 151 1.41 -6.76 -6.12
N ALA A 152 1.22 -7.50 -7.22
CA ALA A 152 0.31 -8.64 -7.25
C ALA A 152 0.70 -9.75 -6.24
N PRO A 153 1.98 -10.19 -6.13
CA PRO A 153 2.40 -11.17 -5.13
C PRO A 153 2.06 -10.76 -3.68
N ILE A 154 2.26 -9.50 -3.32
CA ILE A 154 1.94 -8.98 -1.98
C ILE A 154 0.42 -8.97 -1.76
N ALA A 155 -0.36 -8.52 -2.73
CA ALA A 155 -1.82 -8.47 -2.64
C ALA A 155 -2.46 -9.86 -2.40
N ARG A 156 -1.76 -10.94 -2.78
CA ARG A 156 -2.21 -12.35 -2.65
C ARG A 156 -1.87 -12.99 -1.30
N LEU A 157 -1.07 -12.33 -0.47
CA LEU A 157 -0.80 -12.79 0.89
C LEU A 157 -2.11 -12.83 1.69
N GLN A 158 -2.27 -13.90 2.48
CA GLN A 158 -3.51 -14.17 3.19
C GLN A 158 -3.74 -13.16 4.33
N HIS A 159 -2.66 -12.67 4.93
CA HIS A 159 -2.74 -11.85 6.13
C HIS A 159 -2.17 -10.45 5.94
N GLY A 160 -2.88 -9.45 6.46
CA GLY A 160 -2.43 -8.06 6.47
C GLY A 160 -1.11 -7.84 7.21
N ILE A 161 -0.78 -8.68 8.19
CA ILE A 161 0.55 -8.59 8.82
C ILE A 161 1.66 -8.99 7.84
N SER A 162 1.45 -10.06 7.07
CA SER A 162 2.39 -10.53 6.05
C SER A 162 2.58 -9.48 4.96
N GLN A 163 1.48 -8.87 4.51
CA GLN A 163 1.49 -7.77 3.54
C GLN A 163 2.31 -6.57 4.04
N ALA A 164 2.07 -6.14 5.27
CA ALA A 164 2.78 -5.00 5.85
C ALA A 164 4.28 -5.28 6.02
N VAL A 165 4.63 -6.49 6.47
CA VAL A 165 6.02 -6.93 6.63
C VAL A 165 6.71 -7.03 5.28
N ALA A 166 6.06 -7.61 4.25
CA ALA A 166 6.62 -7.70 2.91
C ALA A 166 6.93 -6.32 2.34
N ARG A 167 5.98 -5.38 2.43
CA ARG A 167 6.18 -3.98 2.02
C ARG A 167 7.35 -3.35 2.75
N HIS A 168 7.40 -3.47 4.08
CA HIS A 168 8.46 -2.90 4.89
C HIS A 168 9.84 -3.39 4.47
N ILE A 169 9.97 -4.70 4.17
CA ILE A 169 11.23 -5.30 3.74
C ILE A 169 11.61 -4.83 2.33
N LEU A 170 10.67 -4.87 1.38
CA LEU A 170 10.95 -4.56 -0.02
C LEU A 170 11.29 -3.09 -0.26
N THR A 171 10.74 -2.18 0.54
CA THR A 171 11.07 -0.75 0.47
C THR A 171 12.27 -0.36 1.35
N HIS A 172 12.82 -1.29 2.13
CA HIS A 172 14.00 -1.01 2.94
C HIS A 172 15.24 -0.90 2.05
N LYS A 173 16.05 0.15 2.24
CA LYS A 173 17.25 0.38 1.40
C LYS A 173 18.36 -0.63 1.66
N ASN A 174 18.65 -0.94 2.93
CA ASN A 174 19.79 -1.77 3.32
C ASN A 174 19.33 -2.98 4.13
N ASP A 175 19.80 -4.18 3.79
CA ASP A 175 19.54 -5.38 4.59
C ASP A 175 20.40 -5.39 5.86
N PRO A 176 19.83 -5.70 7.03
CA PRO A 176 20.64 -5.94 8.22
C PRO A 176 21.49 -7.21 8.04
N ALA A 177 22.72 -7.17 8.55
CA ALA A 177 23.60 -8.33 8.57
C ALA A 177 22.92 -9.51 9.29
N GLY A 178 22.72 -10.61 8.58
CA GLY A 178 22.05 -11.81 9.11
C GLY A 178 20.52 -11.79 9.10
N GLY A 179 19.89 -10.76 8.51
CA GLY A 179 18.44 -10.67 8.37
C GLY A 179 17.71 -10.11 9.59
N TRP A 180 16.43 -9.78 9.40
CA TRP A 180 15.59 -9.19 10.43
C TRP A 180 15.05 -10.24 11.39
N HIS A 181 14.92 -9.88 12.67
CA HIS A 181 14.10 -10.66 13.59
C HIS A 181 12.61 -10.47 13.27
N VAL A 182 11.84 -11.57 13.26
CA VAL A 182 10.39 -11.52 13.04
C VAL A 182 9.69 -10.57 14.02
N ASP A 183 10.03 -10.63 15.31
CA ASP A 183 9.40 -9.78 16.33
C ASP A 183 9.68 -8.29 16.11
N THR A 184 10.90 -7.95 15.67
CA THR A 184 11.27 -6.57 15.32
C THR A 184 10.45 -6.07 14.14
N LEU A 185 10.26 -6.88 13.10
CA LEU A 185 9.42 -6.51 11.96
C LEU A 185 7.95 -6.35 12.36
N ILE A 186 7.42 -7.24 13.19
CA ILE A 186 6.04 -7.11 13.69
C ILE A 186 5.87 -5.80 14.46
N ARG A 187 6.83 -5.42 15.33
CA ARG A 187 6.80 -4.13 16.04
C ARG A 187 6.89 -2.95 15.08
N ALA A 188 7.77 -3.01 14.10
CA ALA A 188 7.92 -1.95 13.10
C ALA A 188 6.61 -1.66 12.34
N VAL A 189 5.80 -2.69 12.08
CA VAL A 189 4.55 -2.53 11.32
C VAL A 189 3.28 -2.40 12.17
N CYS A 190 3.32 -2.82 13.43
CA CYS A 190 2.16 -2.76 14.34
C CYS A 190 2.30 -1.71 15.46
N GLY A 191 3.49 -1.14 15.64
CA GLY A 191 3.86 -0.30 16.77
C GLY A 191 4.56 -1.09 17.89
N GLU A 192 5.42 -0.39 18.64
CA GLU A 192 6.26 -0.96 19.70
C GLU A 192 5.43 -1.57 20.84
N ASN A 193 4.27 -1.00 21.16
CA ASN A 193 3.41 -1.40 22.28
C ASN A 193 2.46 -2.57 21.94
N ILE A 194 2.84 -3.45 21.01
CA ILE A 194 2.03 -4.61 20.63
C ILE A 194 2.01 -5.66 21.77
N ASN A 195 0.82 -6.13 22.14
CA ASN A 195 0.69 -7.14 23.19
C ASN A 195 1.12 -8.54 22.75
N SER A 196 1.42 -9.41 23.73
CA SER A 196 1.93 -10.78 23.51
C SER A 196 1.02 -11.65 22.63
N LYS A 197 -0.30 -11.52 22.77
CA LYS A 197 -1.28 -12.25 21.95
C LYS A 197 -1.20 -11.83 20.49
N LYS A 198 -1.16 -10.53 20.21
CA LYS A 198 -1.02 -9.99 18.85
C LYS A 198 0.34 -10.38 18.26
N MET A 199 1.42 -10.34 19.05
CA MET A 199 2.75 -10.79 18.62
C MET A 199 2.77 -12.28 18.24
N ARG A 200 2.17 -13.15 19.07
CA ARG A 200 2.02 -14.58 18.76
C ARG A 200 1.21 -14.81 17.48
N ASN A 201 0.10 -14.10 17.32
CA ASN A 201 -0.73 -14.19 16.11
C ASN A 201 0.01 -13.70 14.86
N GLY A 202 0.81 -12.63 14.98
CA GLY A 202 1.65 -12.12 13.89
C GLY A 202 2.65 -13.18 13.41
N ARG A 203 3.36 -13.83 14.35
CA ARG A 203 4.26 -14.94 14.04
C ARG A 203 3.56 -16.12 13.36
N SER A 204 2.38 -16.53 13.86
CA SER A 204 1.60 -17.62 13.25
C SER A 204 1.24 -17.30 11.80
N ARG A 205 0.69 -16.11 11.55
CA ARG A 205 0.26 -15.65 10.23
C ARG A 205 1.41 -15.53 9.23
N LEU A 206 2.58 -15.07 9.68
CA LEU A 206 3.78 -15.03 8.83
C LEU A 206 4.23 -16.43 8.42
N ARG A 207 4.13 -17.42 9.31
CA ARG A 207 4.43 -18.82 8.98
C ARG A 207 3.38 -19.43 8.05
N GLU A 208 2.11 -19.11 8.25
CA GLU A 208 1.00 -19.53 7.37
C GLU A 208 1.19 -18.99 5.93
N ASP A 209 1.76 -17.79 5.78
CA ASP A 209 2.07 -17.18 4.47
C ASP A 209 3.51 -17.50 3.97
N ALA A 210 4.28 -18.38 4.62
CA ALA A 210 5.72 -18.55 4.34
C ALA A 210 6.03 -18.90 2.88
N GLU A 211 5.25 -19.79 2.26
CA GLU A 211 5.40 -20.18 0.85
C GLU A 211 5.13 -18.98 -0.08
N LYS A 212 4.05 -18.22 0.16
CA LYS A 212 3.74 -17.02 -0.62
C LYS A 212 4.73 -15.89 -0.40
N LEU A 213 5.27 -15.75 0.80
CA LEU A 213 6.36 -14.81 1.07
C LEU A 213 7.61 -15.19 0.27
N HIS A 214 7.90 -16.49 0.12
CA HIS A 214 9.00 -16.95 -0.73
C HIS A 214 8.79 -16.53 -2.20
N GLU A 215 7.57 -16.63 -2.73
CA GLU A 215 7.22 -16.13 -4.07
C GLU A 215 7.41 -14.61 -4.22
N VAL A 216 7.21 -13.85 -3.14
CA VAL A 216 7.48 -12.40 -3.06
C VAL A 216 8.98 -12.10 -2.95
N GLY A 217 9.84 -13.11 -2.81
CA GLY A 217 11.28 -12.94 -2.65
C GLY A 217 11.74 -12.84 -1.20
N ILE A 218 10.94 -13.32 -0.23
CA ILE A 218 11.19 -13.21 1.21
C ILE A 218 11.15 -14.59 1.86
N THR A 219 12.19 -14.95 2.59
CA THR A 219 12.25 -16.23 3.33
C THR A 219 12.24 -16.02 4.83
N ILE A 220 11.63 -16.97 5.54
CA ILE A 220 11.71 -17.09 7.00
C ILE A 220 12.54 -18.34 7.32
N ASP A 221 13.67 -18.20 8.00
CA ASP A 221 14.53 -19.33 8.39
C ASP A 221 14.07 -20.00 9.70
N ALA A 222 14.71 -21.12 10.03
CA ALA A 222 14.39 -21.93 11.21
C ALA A 222 14.57 -21.16 12.52
N GLU A 223 15.49 -20.18 12.55
CA GLU A 223 15.76 -19.30 13.67
C GLU A 223 14.76 -18.13 13.77
N ASN A 224 13.72 -18.09 12.94
CA ASN A 224 12.77 -16.97 12.81
C ASN A 224 13.46 -15.66 12.44
N ARG A 225 14.45 -15.71 11.54
CA ARG A 225 14.91 -14.54 10.80
C ARG A 225 14.20 -14.45 9.47
N ILE A 226 13.97 -13.23 9.04
CA ILE A 226 13.46 -12.93 7.71
C ILE A 226 14.62 -12.37 6.86
N ARG A 227 14.72 -12.81 5.60
CA ARG A 227 15.72 -12.37 4.64
C ARG A 227 15.09 -12.13 3.27
N ARG A 228 15.67 -11.21 2.49
CA ARG A 228 15.39 -11.11 1.05
C ARG A 228 16.19 -12.16 0.30
N LEU A 229 15.56 -12.82 -0.67
CA LEU A 229 16.21 -13.80 -1.55
C LEU A 229 17.13 -13.13 -2.59
N THR A 230 16.89 -11.87 -2.90
CA THR A 230 17.73 -11.05 -3.77
C THR A 230 17.94 -9.70 -3.08
N PRO A 231 19.18 -9.16 -3.04
CA PRO A 231 19.42 -7.83 -2.49
C PRO A 231 18.55 -6.78 -3.18
N ALA A 232 18.21 -5.69 -2.46
CA ALA A 232 17.56 -4.53 -3.05
C ALA A 232 18.30 -4.09 -4.33
N ARG A 233 17.54 -3.83 -5.41
CA ARG A 233 18.08 -3.18 -6.61
C ARG A 233 18.13 -1.67 -6.43
#